data_AF-H0HQC9-F1
#
_entry.id   AF-H0HQC9-F1
#
_cell.length_a   1.000
_cell.length_b   1.000
_cell.length_c   1.000
_cell.angle_alpha   90.00
_cell.angle_beta   90.00
_cell.angle_gamma   90.00
#
_symmetry.space_group_name_H-M   'P 1'
#
loop_
_entity.id
_entity.type
_entity.pdbx_description
1 polymer ?
#
loop_
_entity_poly.entity_id
_entity_poly.type
_entity_poly.pdbx_seq_one_letter_code
_entity_poly.pdbx_strand_id
1 'polypeptide(L)'
;MKLLFKREQSSGTTGTVKFKLWGKIELEEQEEEIIRRYAFDKAVLIDAFQPELMRKSAYVGAAGFLAVVVLVNAAVGLSAAMFLALFAGAGAGYFYYDRKRDTVFVRDLMHGRYFSCDSVVELARKEAWLGNITAYLRQVMESAKHWGGTETVPIPVLAREDAKELIVRRQ
;
A
#
# COMPACT_ATOMS: atom_id res chain seq x y z
N MET A 1 15.25 14.07 -7.39
CA MET A 1 13.97 13.82 -6.67
C MET A 1 13.73 14.78 -5.51
N LYS A 2 12.55 15.42 -5.46
CA LYS A 2 12.07 16.29 -4.36
C LYS A 2 10.68 15.84 -3.92
N LEU A 3 10.37 15.98 -2.63
CA LEU A 3 9.03 15.69 -2.08
C LEU A 3 8.38 17.00 -1.63
N LEU A 4 7.20 17.27 -2.17
CA LEU A 4 6.39 18.45 -1.88
C LEU A 4 5.27 18.08 -0.93
N PHE A 5 5.07 18.90 0.09
CA PHE A 5 3.94 18.79 1.00
C PHE A 5 3.14 20.09 1.02
N LYS A 6 1.81 19.97 1.02
CA LYS A 6 0.89 21.06 1.31
C LYS A 6 -0.07 20.62 2.41
N ARG A 7 -0.15 21.40 3.47
CA ARG A 7 -1.00 21.13 4.64
C ARG A 7 -2.23 22.01 4.55
N GLU A 8 -3.40 21.40 4.59
CA GLU A 8 -4.68 22.10 4.54
C GLU A 8 -5.51 21.74 5.77
N GLN A 9 -6.19 22.75 6.31
CA GLN A 9 -7.12 22.59 7.41
C GLN A 9 -8.54 22.85 6.89
N SER A 10 -9.44 21.90 7.10
CA SER A 10 -10.86 22.00 6.74
C SER A 10 -11.70 21.94 8.01
N SER A 11 -12.63 22.87 8.18
CA SER A 11 -13.67 22.75 9.20
C SER A 11 -14.65 21.65 8.77
N GLY A 12 -14.82 20.62 9.60
CA GLY A 12 -15.85 19.61 9.40
C GLY A 12 -17.22 20.13 9.82
N THR A 13 -18.28 19.54 9.26
CA THR A 13 -19.69 19.91 9.46
C THR A 13 -20.17 19.80 10.93
N THR A 14 -19.38 19.18 11.82
CA THR A 14 -19.72 18.91 13.22
C THR A 14 -18.73 19.57 14.22
N GLY A 15 -17.99 20.61 13.81
CA GLY A 15 -17.03 21.32 14.66
C GLY A 15 -15.69 20.60 14.85
N THR A 16 -15.56 19.34 14.41
CA THR A 16 -14.27 18.65 14.31
C THR A 16 -13.44 19.21 13.16
N VAL A 17 -12.22 19.64 13.48
CA VAL A 17 -11.20 20.05 12.50
C VAL A 17 -10.69 18.80 11.79
N LYS A 18 -10.77 18.79 10.46
CA LYS A 18 -10.14 17.76 9.63
C LYS A 18 -8.89 18.32 8.97
N PHE A 19 -7.82 17.55 8.99
CA PHE A 19 -6.57 17.91 8.36
C PHE A 19 -6.43 17.15 7.04
N LYS A 20 -5.91 17.82 6.02
CA LYS A 20 -5.56 17.22 4.74
C LYS A 20 -4.09 17.46 4.46
N LEU A 21 -3.37 16.40 4.13
CA LEU A 21 -1.99 16.46 3.69
C LEU A 21 -1.96 16.12 2.20
N TRP A 22 -1.54 17.06 1.37
CA TRP A 22 -1.23 16.79 -0.03
C TRP A 22 0.26 16.50 -0.15
N GLY A 23 0.60 15.40 -0.80
CA GLY A 23 1.98 15.01 -1.09
C GLY A 23 2.18 14.77 -2.59
N LYS A 24 3.27 15.30 -3.14
CA LYS A 24 3.69 15.06 -4.53
C LYS A 24 5.19 14.87 -4.64
N ILE A 25 5.65 13.89 -5.42
CA ILE A 25 7.06 13.75 -5.77
C ILE A 25 7.35 14.48 -7.09
N GLU A 26 8.39 15.29 -7.10
CA GLU A 26 8.97 15.84 -8.32
C GLU A 26 10.22 15.05 -8.68
N LEU A 27 10.21 14.53 -9.89
CA LEU A 27 11.25 13.69 -10.45
C LEU A 27 11.95 14.47 -11.56
N GLU A 28 13.24 14.25 -11.70
CA GLU A 28 14.00 14.71 -12.87
C GLU A 28 13.74 13.77 -14.05
N GLU A 29 14.03 14.21 -15.28
CA GLU A 29 13.72 13.45 -16.50
C GLU A 29 14.37 12.05 -16.51
N GLN A 30 15.61 11.95 -16.01
CA GLN A 30 16.34 10.69 -15.85
C GLN A 30 15.67 9.74 -14.83
N GLU A 31 15.12 10.31 -13.75
CA GLU A 31 14.45 9.55 -12.70
C GLU A 31 13.09 9.01 -13.19
N GLU A 32 12.38 9.79 -14.02
CA GLU A 32 11.12 9.36 -14.64
C GLU A 32 11.34 8.21 -15.63
N GLU A 33 12.44 8.24 -16.40
CA GLU A 33 12.80 7.16 -17.31
C GLU A 33 13.07 5.84 -16.56
N ILE A 34 13.78 5.89 -15.43
CA ILE A 34 14.03 4.71 -14.57
C ILE A 34 12.70 4.13 -14.07
N ILE A 35 11.77 4.98 -13.61
CA ILE A 35 10.46 4.54 -13.14
C ILE A 35 9.68 3.81 -14.24
N ARG A 36 9.70 4.34 -15.47
CA ARG A 36 9.04 3.70 -16.62
C ARG A 36 9.75 2.41 -17.03
N ARG A 37 11.08 2.40 -17.08
CA ARG A 37 11.90 1.25 -17.48
C ARG A 37 11.70 0.05 -16.56
N TYR A 38 11.61 0.28 -15.25
CA TYR A 38 11.46 -0.79 -14.25
C TYR A 38 10.02 -0.94 -13.73
N ALA A 39 9.03 -0.27 -14.33
CA ALA A 39 7.63 -0.29 -13.92
C ALA A 39 7.42 -0.01 -12.42
N PHE A 40 8.21 0.92 -11.86
CA PHE A 40 8.06 1.35 -10.46
C PHE A 40 6.76 2.13 -10.24
N ASP A 41 6.06 2.54 -11.30
CA ASP A 41 4.75 3.18 -11.23
C ASP A 41 3.71 2.34 -10.46
N LYS A 42 3.81 1.01 -10.55
CA LYS A 42 2.94 0.04 -9.86
C LYS A 42 3.48 -0.41 -8.51
N ALA A 43 4.68 0.02 -8.13
CA ALA A 43 5.25 -0.36 -6.85
C ALA A 43 4.37 0.20 -5.72
N VAL A 44 3.96 -0.69 -4.83
CA VAL A 44 3.24 -0.33 -3.62
C VAL A 44 4.26 0.24 -2.66
N LEU A 45 4.21 1.56 -2.47
CA LEU A 45 5.06 2.25 -1.49
C LEU A 45 4.57 2.02 -0.07
N ILE A 46 3.27 1.74 0.06
CA ILE A 46 2.57 1.66 1.32
C ILE A 46 1.70 0.42 1.29
N ASP A 47 2.11 -0.60 2.03
CA ASP A 47 1.25 -1.72 2.43
C ASP A 47 1.08 -1.65 3.96
N ALA A 48 0.30 -0.68 4.40
CA ALA A 48 -0.04 -0.59 5.81
C ALA A 48 -1.10 -1.67 6.10
N PHE A 49 -0.70 -2.74 6.77
CA PHE A 49 -1.64 -3.74 7.26
C PHE A 49 -2.60 -3.08 8.26
N GLN A 50 -3.84 -2.81 7.83
CA GLN A 50 -4.85 -2.11 8.64
C GLN A 50 -5.87 -3.11 9.20
N PRO A 51 -5.66 -3.68 10.42
CA PRO A 51 -6.57 -4.67 11.00
C PRO A 51 -7.96 -4.10 11.26
N GLU A 52 -8.07 -2.80 11.59
CA GLU A 52 -9.37 -2.15 11.73
C GLU A 52 -10.16 -2.08 10.42
N LEU A 53 -9.47 -1.93 9.29
CA LEU A 53 -10.12 -1.84 8.00
C LEU A 53 -10.68 -3.20 7.57
N MET A 54 -9.92 -4.28 7.80
CA MET A 54 -10.42 -5.65 7.63
C MET A 54 -11.63 -5.92 8.52
N ARG A 55 -11.60 -5.47 9.79
CA ARG A 55 -12.75 -5.64 10.69
C ARG A 55 -13.98 -4.88 10.19
N LYS A 56 -13.80 -3.63 9.73
CA LYS A 56 -14.88 -2.80 9.18
C LYS A 56 -15.41 -3.34 7.85
N SER A 57 -14.56 -3.84 6.95
CA SER A 57 -15.01 -4.47 5.71
C SER A 57 -15.75 -5.78 5.97
N ALA A 58 -15.33 -6.57 6.96
CA ALA A 58 -16.05 -7.76 7.40
C ALA A 58 -17.44 -7.40 7.96
N TYR A 59 -17.55 -6.35 8.78
CA TYR A 59 -18.85 -5.86 9.26
C TYR A 59 -19.74 -5.37 8.13
N VAL A 60 -19.20 -4.63 7.15
CA VAL A 60 -19.96 -4.16 5.99
C VAL A 60 -20.41 -5.32 5.11
N GLY A 61 -19.54 -6.33 4.91
CA GLY A 61 -19.89 -7.55 4.19
C GLY A 61 -20.98 -8.35 4.89
N ALA A 62 -20.89 -8.52 6.22
CA ALA A 62 -21.91 -9.20 7.02
C ALA A 62 -23.25 -8.44 7.03
N ALA A 63 -23.20 -7.11 7.12
CA ALA A 63 -24.41 -6.27 7.03
C ALA A 63 -25.06 -6.36 5.64
N GLY A 64 -24.25 -6.34 4.57
CA GLY A 64 -24.72 -6.53 3.20
C GLY A 64 -25.34 -7.91 2.98
N PHE A 65 -24.72 -8.96 3.53
CA PHE A 65 -25.27 -10.32 3.53
C PHE A 65 -26.65 -10.37 4.20
N LEU A 66 -26.76 -9.88 5.44
CA LEU A 66 -28.01 -9.89 6.20
C LEU A 66 -29.12 -9.09 5.50
N ALA A 67 -28.79 -7.93 4.94
CA ALA A 67 -29.75 -7.11 4.21
C ALA A 67 -30.34 -7.87 3.01
N VAL A 68 -29.51 -8.56 2.24
CA VAL A 68 -29.98 -9.34 1.08
C VAL A 68 -30.79 -10.56 1.50
N VAL A 69 -30.39 -11.28 2.55
CA VAL A 69 -31.20 -12.39 3.07
C VAL A 69 -32.58 -11.90 3.49
N VAL A 70 -32.68 -10.83 4.27
CA VAL A 70 -33.97 -10.33 4.77
C VAL A 70 -34.87 -9.84 3.62
N LEU A 71 -34.31 -9.10 2.67
CA LEU A 71 -35.07 -8.50 1.58
C LEU A 71 -35.50 -9.50 0.51
N VAL A 72 -34.66 -10.49 0.20
CA VAL A 72 -34.86 -11.39 -0.95
C VAL A 72 -35.50 -12.72 -0.54
N ASN A 73 -35.42 -13.11 0.74
CA ASN A 73 -36.00 -14.37 1.23
C ASN A 73 -37.50 -14.49 0.94
N ALA A 74 -38.26 -13.39 1.06
CA ALA A 74 -39.70 -13.40 0.81
C ALA A 74 -40.08 -13.70 -0.66
N ALA A 75 -39.18 -13.42 -1.62
CA ALA A 75 -39.46 -13.56 -3.04
C ALA A 75 -38.96 -14.89 -3.64
N VAL A 76 -37.82 -15.38 -3.17
CA VAL A 76 -37.08 -16.47 -3.84
C VAL A 76 -36.84 -17.69 -2.93
N GLY A 77 -37.24 -17.59 -1.66
CA GLY A 77 -37.02 -18.61 -0.65
C GLY A 77 -35.60 -18.58 -0.05
N LEU A 78 -35.46 -19.23 1.11
CA LEU A 78 -34.29 -19.11 1.97
C LEU A 78 -33.00 -19.63 1.32
N SER A 79 -33.07 -20.76 0.63
CA SER A 79 -31.90 -21.38 -0.02
C SER A 79 -31.31 -20.49 -1.11
N ALA A 80 -32.15 -19.98 -2.02
CA ALA A 80 -31.70 -19.07 -3.08
C ALA A 80 -31.22 -17.72 -2.53
N ALA A 81 -31.90 -17.18 -1.52
CA ALA A 81 -31.50 -15.93 -0.86
C ALA A 81 -30.12 -16.03 -0.20
N MET A 82 -29.78 -17.17 0.42
CA MET A 82 -28.47 -17.41 1.01
C MET A 82 -27.32 -17.39 -0.01
N PHE A 83 -27.51 -18.00 -1.19
CA PHE A 83 -26.50 -17.98 -2.26
C PHE A 83 -26.29 -16.56 -2.80
N LEU A 84 -27.37 -15.82 -3.07
CA LEU A 84 -27.28 -14.44 -3.55
C LEU A 84 -26.64 -13.51 -2.50
N ALA A 85 -26.99 -13.69 -1.23
CA ALA A 85 -26.42 -12.93 -0.14
C ALA A 85 -24.92 -13.16 0.03
N LEU A 86 -24.42 -14.38 -0.22
CA LEU A 86 -22.98 -14.67 -0.16
C LEU A 86 -22.21 -13.80 -1.15
N PHE A 87 -22.64 -13.75 -2.41
CA PHE A 87 -22.00 -12.92 -3.44
C PHE A 87 -22.15 -11.43 -3.14
N ALA A 88 -23.33 -11.00 -2.69
CA ALA A 88 -23.58 -9.60 -2.37
C ALA A 88 -22.75 -9.14 -1.16
N GLY A 89 -22.65 -9.94 -0.10
CA GLY A 89 -21.86 -9.66 1.09
C GLY A 89 -20.36 -9.65 0.79
N ALA A 90 -19.86 -10.64 0.04
CA ALA A 90 -18.48 -10.67 -0.41
C ALA A 90 -18.14 -9.46 -1.30
N GLY A 91 -19.02 -9.14 -2.25
CA GLY A 91 -18.87 -7.97 -3.13
C GLY A 91 -18.89 -6.65 -2.37
N ALA A 92 -19.81 -6.47 -1.42
CA ALA A 92 -19.90 -5.27 -0.58
C ALA A 92 -18.67 -5.11 0.33
N GLY A 93 -18.20 -6.19 0.95
CA GLY A 93 -16.99 -6.18 1.76
C GLY A 93 -15.74 -5.85 0.94
N TYR A 94 -15.60 -6.49 -0.23
CA TYR A 94 -14.49 -6.22 -1.16
C TYR A 94 -14.50 -4.78 -1.65
N PHE A 95 -15.65 -4.27 -2.09
CA PHE A 95 -15.79 -2.91 -2.59
C PHE A 95 -15.51 -1.85 -1.52
N TYR A 96 -15.96 -2.09 -0.28
CA TYR A 96 -15.63 -1.23 0.86
C TYR A 96 -14.12 -1.23 1.15
N TYR A 97 -13.50 -2.40 1.12
CA TYR A 97 -12.06 -2.54 1.34
C TYR A 97 -11.25 -1.84 0.24
N ASP A 98 -11.58 -2.05 -1.04
CA ASP A 98 -10.88 -1.44 -2.17
C ASP A 98 -11.00 0.09 -2.19
N ARG A 99 -12.13 0.66 -1.76
CA ARG A 99 -12.29 2.11 -1.66
C ARG A 99 -11.53 2.76 -0.52
N LYS A 100 -11.23 2.00 0.53
CA LYS A 100 -10.75 2.53 1.81
C LYS A 100 -9.37 2.02 2.20
N ARG A 101 -8.76 1.16 1.36
CA ARG A 101 -7.35 0.81 1.48
C ARG A 101 -6.50 2.06 1.22
N ASP A 102 -5.68 2.40 2.19
CA ASP A 102 -4.67 3.45 2.05
C ASP A 102 -3.40 2.92 1.34
N THR A 103 -3.55 2.01 0.37
CA THR A 103 -2.42 1.64 -0.49
C THR A 103 -2.07 2.85 -1.35
N VAL A 104 -0.82 3.29 -1.27
CA VAL A 104 -0.28 4.41 -2.04
C VAL A 104 0.69 3.85 -3.05
N PHE A 105 0.41 4.11 -4.32
CA PHE A 105 1.29 3.76 -5.42
C PHE A 105 2.26 4.92 -5.71
N VAL A 106 3.41 4.61 -6.30
CA VAL A 106 4.33 5.66 -6.81
C VAL A 106 3.60 6.59 -7.78
N ARG A 107 2.75 6.04 -8.65
CA ARG A 107 1.90 6.81 -9.58
C ARG A 107 1.08 7.89 -8.87
N ASP A 108 0.50 7.57 -7.71
CA ASP A 108 -0.36 8.50 -6.98
C ASP A 108 0.45 9.68 -6.43
N LEU A 109 1.69 9.44 -6.00
CA LEU A 109 2.59 10.50 -5.56
C LEU A 109 3.14 11.32 -6.73
N MET A 110 3.32 10.74 -7.92
CA MET A 110 3.76 11.50 -9.11
C MET A 110 2.73 12.57 -9.52
N HIS A 111 1.44 12.23 -9.47
CA HIS A 111 0.36 13.15 -9.83
C HIS A 111 -0.07 14.04 -8.65
N GLY A 112 0.32 13.67 -7.43
CA GLY A 112 -0.07 14.32 -6.19
C GLY A 112 -1.33 13.69 -5.61
N ARG A 113 -1.30 13.35 -4.33
CA ARG A 113 -2.42 12.72 -3.62
C ARG A 113 -2.73 13.47 -2.33
N TYR A 114 -4.03 13.59 -2.03
CA TYR A 114 -4.52 14.10 -0.75
C TYR A 114 -4.73 12.94 0.23
N PHE A 115 -4.24 13.11 1.45
CA PHE A 115 -4.40 12.21 2.58
C PHE A 115 -5.25 12.90 3.65
N SER A 116 -6.40 12.32 3.99
CA SER A 116 -7.17 12.77 5.15
C SER A 116 -6.46 12.35 6.44
N CYS A 117 -6.37 13.26 7.40
CA CYS A 117 -5.80 13.04 8.73
C CYS A 117 -6.80 13.52 9.77
N ASP A 118 -7.03 12.71 10.80
CA ASP A 118 -7.98 13.02 11.87
C ASP A 118 -7.34 13.91 12.95
N SER A 119 -6.01 13.93 13.03
CA SER A 119 -5.28 14.76 14.00
C SER A 119 -3.99 15.36 13.43
N VAL A 120 -3.47 16.40 14.08
CA VAL A 120 -2.16 17.02 13.76
C VAL A 120 -1.03 16.02 13.95
N VAL A 121 -1.11 15.17 14.99
CA VAL A 121 -0.12 14.12 15.24
C VAL A 121 -0.09 13.11 14.10
N GLU A 122 -1.25 12.72 13.59
CA GLU A 122 -1.34 11.84 12.44
C GLU A 122 -0.80 12.49 11.17
N LEU A 123 -1.06 13.79 10.95
CA LEU A 123 -0.49 14.54 9.84
C LEU A 123 1.06 14.52 9.89
N ALA A 124 1.64 14.86 11.04
CA ALA A 124 3.09 14.87 11.21
C ALA A 124 3.69 13.46 11.04
N ARG A 125 3.01 12.43 11.54
CA ARG A 125 3.41 11.03 11.34
C ARG A 125 3.39 10.63 9.86
N LYS A 126 2.32 10.96 9.13
CA LYS A 126 2.21 10.68 7.69
C LYS A 126 3.26 11.43 6.88
N GLU A 127 3.58 12.67 7.26
CA GLU A 127 4.62 13.47 6.62
C GLU A 127 6.01 12.83 6.78
N ALA A 128 6.42 12.54 8.03
CA ALA A 128 7.70 11.91 8.31
C ALA A 128 7.85 10.56 7.60
N TRP A 129 6.77 9.79 7.57
CA TRP A 129 6.76 8.49 6.95
C TRP A 129 6.79 8.54 5.41
N LEU A 130 6.05 9.47 4.78
CA LEU A 130 6.18 9.72 3.34
C LEU A 130 7.61 10.14 2.98
N GLY A 131 8.26 10.93 3.83
CA GLY A 131 9.69 11.26 3.70
C GLY A 131 10.58 10.01 3.68
N ASN A 132 10.41 9.12 4.66
CA ASN A 132 11.18 7.87 4.75
C ASN A 132 10.98 6.95 3.55
N ILE A 133 9.75 6.76 3.09
CA ILE A 133 9.47 5.90 1.94
C ILE A 133 10.02 6.50 0.64
N THR A 134 9.91 7.81 0.48
CA THR A 134 10.50 8.52 -0.67
C THR A 134 12.03 8.38 -0.67
N ALA A 135 12.66 8.46 0.50
CA ALA A 135 14.09 8.22 0.64
C ALA A 135 14.47 6.78 0.26
N TYR A 136 13.71 5.79 0.71
CA TYR A 136 13.90 4.39 0.31
C TYR A 136 13.74 4.19 -1.20
N LEU A 137 12.67 4.74 -1.81
CA LEU A 137 12.45 4.69 -3.25
C LEU A 137 13.64 5.29 -4.00
N ARG A 138 14.18 6.42 -3.54
CA ARG A 138 15.37 7.03 -4.13
C ARG A 138 16.58 6.09 -4.10
N GLN A 139 16.83 5.39 -2.98
CA GLN A 139 17.94 4.42 -2.89
C GLN A 139 17.74 3.24 -3.85
N VAL A 140 16.51 2.75 -4.00
CA VAL A 140 16.19 1.70 -4.98
C VAL A 140 16.43 2.21 -6.41
N MET A 141 16.04 3.44 -6.72
CA MET A 141 16.28 4.05 -8.03
C MET A 141 17.76 4.25 -8.33
N GLU A 142 18.56 4.70 -7.35
CA GLU A 142 20.01 4.80 -7.50
C GLU A 142 20.67 3.43 -7.72
N SER A 143 20.24 2.41 -6.97
CA SER A 143 20.70 1.04 -7.18
C SER A 143 20.31 0.50 -8.56
N ALA A 144 19.11 0.83 -9.03
CA ALA A 144 18.60 0.42 -10.33
C ALA A 144 19.36 1.03 -11.53
N LYS A 145 20.09 2.13 -11.33
CA LYS A 145 21.01 2.66 -12.36
C LYS A 145 22.16 1.69 -12.66
N HIS A 146 22.56 0.89 -11.66
CA HIS A 146 23.63 -0.08 -11.76
C HIS A 146 23.12 -1.49 -12.07
N TRP A 147 21.80 -1.72 -12.04
CA TRP A 147 21.22 -3.01 -12.44
C TRP A 147 21.48 -3.29 -13.91
N GLY A 148 22.29 -4.32 -14.16
CA GLY A 148 22.80 -4.68 -15.49
C GLY A 148 24.33 -4.58 -15.61
N GLY A 149 25.01 -3.97 -14.64
CA GLY A 149 26.46 -4.07 -14.50
C GLY A 149 26.88 -5.43 -13.94
N THR A 150 28.05 -5.92 -14.35
CA THR A 150 28.67 -7.11 -13.76
C THR A 150 29.37 -6.72 -12.47
N GLU A 151 28.88 -7.19 -11.32
CA GLU A 151 29.57 -7.05 -10.04
C GLU A 151 30.53 -8.22 -9.81
N THR A 152 31.79 -7.93 -9.48
CA THR A 152 32.75 -8.95 -9.05
C THR A 152 32.70 -9.06 -7.53
N VAL A 153 32.06 -10.13 -7.03
CA VAL A 153 32.08 -10.47 -5.62
C VAL A 153 33.29 -11.37 -5.36
N PRO A 154 34.33 -10.91 -4.64
CA PRO A 154 35.47 -11.75 -4.31
C PRO A 154 35.02 -12.88 -3.38
N ILE A 155 35.14 -14.12 -3.84
CA ILE A 155 34.86 -15.30 -3.01
C ILE A 155 36.12 -15.55 -2.17
N PRO A 156 36.07 -15.34 -0.84
CA PRO A 156 37.22 -15.62 0.01
C PRO A 156 37.54 -17.11 -0.03
N VAL A 157 38.82 -17.45 -0.11
CA VAL A 157 39.26 -18.84 -0.06
C VAL A 157 39.11 -19.31 1.39
N LEU A 158 38.29 -20.33 1.62
CA LEU A 158 38.13 -20.96 2.94
C LEU A 158 39.45 -21.62 3.36
N ALA A 159 39.73 -21.62 4.67
CA ALA A 159 40.82 -22.41 5.22
C ALA A 159 40.58 -23.91 4.93
N ARG A 160 41.66 -24.68 4.78
CA ARG A 160 41.60 -26.11 4.39
C ARG A 160 40.74 -26.96 5.31
N GLU A 161 40.65 -26.60 6.58
CA GLU A 161 39.87 -27.33 7.60
C GLU A 161 38.38 -27.05 7.47
N ASP A 162 37.99 -25.77 7.39
CA ASP A 162 36.60 -25.33 7.17
C ASP A 162 36.03 -25.85 5.84
N ALA A 163 36.87 -25.89 4.79
CA ALA A 163 36.47 -26.42 3.49
C ALA A 163 36.16 -27.93 3.55
N LYS A 164 36.95 -28.70 4.32
CA LYS A 164 36.70 -30.14 4.51
C LYS A 164 35.41 -30.39 5.29
N GLU A 165 35.17 -29.62 6.34
CA GLU A 165 33.95 -29.75 7.15
C GLU A 165 32.69 -29.43 6.34
N LEU A 166 32.72 -28.39 5.50
CA LEU A 166 31.63 -28.04 4.59
C LEU A 166 31.34 -29.12 3.55
N ILE A 167 32.37 -29.80 3.03
CA ILE A 167 32.22 -30.90 2.07
C ILE A 167 31.59 -32.11 2.75
N VAL A 168 32.06 -32.47 3.95
CA VAL A 168 31.54 -33.63 4.71
C VAL A 168 30.09 -33.41 5.14
N ARG A 169 29.70 -32.17 5.50
CA ARG A 169 28.34 -31.85 5.95
C ARG A 169 27.30 -31.79 4.82
N ARG A 170 27.73 -31.74 3.54
CA ARG A 170 26.84 -31.72 2.36
C ARG A 170 26.72 -33.06 1.64
N GLN A 171 27.48 -34.08 2.03
CA GLN A 171 27.24 -35.48 1.63
C GLN A 171 26.27 -36.15 2.61
#